data_AF-A0AAW4BEV6-F1
#
_entry.id   AF-A0AAW4BEV6-F1
#
_cell.length_a   1.000
_cell.length_b   1.000
_cell.length_c   1.000
_cell.angle_alpha   90.00
_cell.angle_beta   90.00
_cell.angle_gamma   90.00
#
_symmetry.space_group_name_H-M   'P 1'
#
loop_
_entity.id
_entity.type
_entity.pdbx_description
1 polymer ?
#
loop_
_entity_poly.entity_id
_entity_poly.type
_entity_poly.pdbx_seq_one_letter_code
_entity_poly.pdbx_strand_id
1 'polypeptide(L)' 'DYKCVVCNQQFHSEDEWDIHHIVRRVDGGSDISSNLMMLHINCHKQIHSKE' A
#
# COMPACT_ATOMS: atom_id res chain seq x y z
N ASP A 1 -12.24 -9.31 -0.26
CA ASP A 1 -11.01 -9.95 -0.75
C ASP A 1 -9.79 -9.13 -0.40
N TYR A 2 -8.79 -9.74 0.24
CA TYR A 2 -7.48 -9.11 0.46
C TYR A 2 -6.70 -9.08 -0.87
N LYS A 3 -6.87 -8.01 -1.64
CA LYS A 3 -6.23 -7.80 -2.94
C LYS A 3 -5.45 -6.50 -2.92
N CYS A 4 -4.28 -6.51 -3.55
CA CYS A 4 -3.50 -5.31 -3.81
C CYS A 4 -4.25 -4.43 -4.82
N VAL A 5 -4.51 -3.17 -4.51
CA VAL A 5 -5.32 -2.30 -5.40
C VAL A 5 -4.60 -1.86 -6.67
N VAL A 6 -3.27 -2.00 -6.71
CA VAL A 6 -2.45 -1.60 -7.87
C VAL A 6 -2.47 -2.67 -8.95
N CYS A 7 -2.28 -3.94 -8.58
CA CYS A 7 -2.24 -5.06 -9.52
C CYS A 7 -3.51 -5.92 -9.54
N ASN A 8 -4.43 -5.70 -8.60
CA ASN A 8 -5.66 -6.48 -8.39
C ASN A 8 -5.44 -7.97 -8.09
N GLN A 9 -4.21 -8.36 -7.75
CA GLN A 9 -3.87 -9.74 -7.34
C GLN A 9 -4.11 -9.92 -5.84
N GLN A 10 -4.40 -11.17 -5.47
CA GLN A 10 -4.60 -11.58 -4.08
C GLN A 10 -3.24 -11.68 -3.37
N PHE A 11 -3.21 -11.45 -2.06
CA PHE A 11 -2.01 -11.71 -1.28
C PHE A 11 -1.89 -13.20 -0.96
N HIS A 12 -0.75 -13.79 -1.31
CA HIS A 12 -0.36 -15.14 -0.96
C HIS A 12 0.59 -15.16 0.25
N SER A 13 0.78 -16.33 0.86
CA SER A 13 1.63 -16.47 2.05
C SER A 13 3.09 -16.12 1.81
N GLU A 14 3.60 -16.36 0.60
CA GLU A 14 4.95 -16.00 0.19
C GLU A 14 5.11 -14.55 -0.27
N ASP A 15 4.01 -13.79 -0.41
CA ASP A 15 4.08 -12.43 -0.95
C ASP A 15 4.71 -11.49 0.07
N GLU A 16 5.70 -10.72 -0.37
CA GLU A 16 6.17 -9.58 0.37
C GLU A 16 5.24 -8.37 0.14
N TRP A 17 4.82 -7.75 1.24
CA TRP A 17 3.91 -6.62 1.24
C TRP A 17 4.36 -5.54 2.21
N ASP A 18 3.81 -4.34 2.01
CA ASP A 18 4.08 -3.17 2.84
C ASP A 18 2.79 -2.34 3.00
N ILE A 19 2.80 -1.41 3.95
CA ILE A 19 1.69 -0.49 4.19
C ILE A 19 2.04 0.87 3.59
N HIS A 20 1.14 1.35 2.75
CA HIS A 20 1.18 2.68 2.18
C HIS A 20 0.19 3.61 2.90
N HIS A 21 0.62 4.83 3.18
CA HIS A 21 -0.24 5.90 3.69
C HIS A 21 -0.91 6.66 2.55
N ILE A 22 -2.25 6.64 2.49
CA ILE A 22 -3.03 7.33 1.44
C ILE A 22 -2.77 8.85 1.49
N VAL A 23 -2.85 9.44 2.68
CA VAL A 23 -2.30 10.76 2.97
C VAL A 23 -0.95 10.55 3.62
N ARG A 24 0.11 11.10 3.02
CA ARG A 24 1.47 10.95 3.53
C ARG A 24 1.58 11.52 4.94
N ARG A 25 2.41 10.88 5.77
CA ARG A 25 2.65 11.33 7.16
C ARG A 25 3.15 12.78 7.24
N VAL A 26 3.99 13.19 6.28
CA VAL A 26 4.52 14.56 6.18
C VAL A 26 3.44 15.60 5.87
N ASP A 27 2.33 15.18 5.25
CA ASP A 27 1.18 16.03 4.95
C ASP A 27 0.09 15.95 6.05
N GLY A 28 0.41 15.34 7.20
CA GLY A 28 -0.53 15.17 8.32
C GLY A 28 -1.35 13.88 8.29
N GLY A 29 -0.98 12.90 7.45
CA GLY A 29 -1.62 11.59 7.42
C GLY A 29 -1.47 10.81 8.73
N SER A 30 -2.56 10.19 9.18
CA SER A 30 -2.62 9.42 10.43
C SER A 30 -2.33 7.93 10.21
N ASP A 31 -1.99 7.22 11.29
CA ASP A 31 -1.72 5.78 11.28
C ASP A 31 -3.00 4.93 11.52
N ILE A 32 -4.18 5.46 11.17
CA ILE A 32 -5.47 4.75 11.31
C ILE A 32 -5.77 3.91 10.07
N SER A 33 -6.51 2.81 10.22
CA SER A 33 -6.81 1.87 9.13
C SER A 33 -7.42 2.53 7.88
N SER A 34 -8.21 3.59 8.03
CA SER A 34 -8.80 4.31 6.89
C SER A 34 -7.79 5.13 6.08
N ASN A 35 -6.58 5.37 6.60
CA ASN A 35 -5.49 6.05 5.89
C ASN A 35 -4.36 5.07 5.47
N LEU A 36 -4.51 3.78 5.76
CA LEU A 36 -3.50 2.77 5.48
C LEU A 36 -4.00 1.81 4.40
N MET A 37 -3.09 1.38 3.53
CA MET A 37 -3.37 0.46 2.44
C MET A 37 -2.28 -0.58 2.31
N MET A 38 -2.65 -1.85 2.25
CA MET A 38 -1.73 -2.95 2.04
C MET A 38 -1.43 -3.13 0.56
N LEU A 39 -0.15 -3.16 0.19
CA LEU A 39 0.32 -3.29 -1.19
C LEU A 39 1.47 -4.28 -1.27
N HIS A 40 1.64 -4.94 -2.42
CA HIS A 40 2.89 -5.64 -2.70
C HIS A 40 4.05 -4.65 -2.72
N ILE A 41 5.24 -5.06 -2.28
CA ILE A 41 6.42 -4.17 -2.24
C ILE A 41 6.70 -3.50 -3.59
N ASN A 42 6.60 -4.24 -4.69
CA ASN A 42 6.81 -3.69 -6.03
C ASN A 42 5.70 -2.73 -6.46
N CYS A 43 4.47 -2.92 -5.96
CA CYS A 43 3.37 -1.99 -6.19
C CYS A 43 3.57 -0.71 -5.37
N HIS A 44 4.02 -0.84 -4.12
CA HIS A 44 4.33 0.29 -3.25
C HIS A 44 5.40 1.20 -3.89
N LYS A 45 6.49 0.61 -4.38
CA LYS A 45 7.55 1.32 -5.12
C LYS A 45 7.04 2.04 -6.36
N GLN A 46 6.09 1.45 -7.10
CA GLN A 46 5.50 2.09 -8.28
C GLN A 46 4.69 3.34 -7.93
N ILE A 47 4.01 3.37 -6.78
CA ILE A 47 3.31 4.56 -6.32
C ILE A 47 4.32 5.67 -6.03
N HIS A 48 5.33 5.41 -5.21
CA HIS A 48 6.35 6.41 -4.88
C HIS A 48 7.20 6.85 -6.08
N SER A 49 7.31 6.03 -7.13
CA SER A 49 7.96 6.45 -8.38
C SER A 49 7.12 7.42 -9.21
N LYS A 50 5.83 7.59 -8.90
CA LYS A 50 4.89 8.47 -9.61
C LYS A 50 4.48 9.71 -8.79
N GLU A 51 4.92 9.81 -7.54
CA GLU A 51 4.74 10.97 -6.65
C GLU A 51 5.84 12.01 -6.85
#